data_AF-A0A353R9T4-F1
#
_entry.id   AF-A0A353R9T4-F1
#
_cell.length_a   1.000
_cell.length_b   1.000
_cell.length_c   1.000
_cell.angle_alpha   90.00
_cell.angle_beta   90.00
_cell.angle_gamma   90.00
#
_symmetry.space_group_name_H-M   'P 1'
#
loop_
_entity.id
_entity.type
_entity.pdbx_description
1 polymer ?
#
loop_
_entity_poly.entity_id
_entity_poly.type
_entity_poly.pdbx_seq_one_letter_code
_entity_poly.pdbx_strand_id
1 'polypeptide(L)'
;MPFVDQIVRYGSLSVVGLGKNTGKTECLRYVMRRLFEMQKVVAVTSIGVDGERTDQVTHTAKPEIFLDRGMYFTTAASYYLDKRFGAEICHVGEHTTVLGKMVTARALERGKMILAGPSDTVSLQEWVRMTPKRFPVDVCLVDGAISRLSPASPVVTASMVLATGAAYSPHMKTLVERTRYIYDTICLPGAPEELVKKLENITNGVRAITPQGDVTEPITGQALLPEQVRQVLEKCGNKLYVPGVVS
;
A
#
# COMPACT_ATOMS: atom_id res chain seq x y z
N MET A 1 18.21 -10.66 -12.79
CA MET A 1 17.37 -11.36 -11.79
C MET A 1 15.94 -11.37 -12.31
N PRO A 2 15.31 -12.55 -12.43
CA PRO A 2 14.06 -12.74 -13.18
C PRO A 2 12.84 -12.01 -12.59
N PHE A 3 12.88 -11.57 -11.33
CA PHE A 3 11.71 -10.96 -10.69
C PHE A 3 11.45 -9.51 -11.14
N VAL A 4 12.46 -8.77 -11.60
CA VAL A 4 12.26 -7.38 -12.10
C VAL A 4 11.49 -7.40 -13.42
N ASP A 5 11.74 -8.40 -14.27
CA ASP A 5 10.96 -8.60 -15.49
C ASP A 5 9.47 -8.88 -15.19
N GLN A 6 9.18 -9.59 -14.08
CA GLN A 6 7.80 -9.77 -13.62
C GLN A 6 7.19 -8.45 -13.16
N ILE A 7 7.94 -7.60 -12.44
CA ILE A 7 7.45 -6.27 -12.03
C ILE A 7 7.03 -5.44 -13.26
N VAL A 8 7.82 -5.46 -14.33
CA VAL A 8 7.46 -4.80 -15.60
C VAL A 8 6.19 -5.40 -16.19
N ARG A 9 6.07 -6.73 -16.21
CA ARG A 9 4.88 -7.43 -16.72
C ARG A 9 3.60 -7.06 -15.95
N TYR A 10 3.68 -6.90 -14.64
CA TYR A 10 2.54 -6.51 -13.80
C TYR A 10 2.26 -4.99 -13.83
N GLY A 11 3.22 -4.17 -14.26
CA GLY A 11 3.08 -2.71 -14.41
C GLY A 11 2.97 -1.92 -13.11
N SER A 12 2.86 -2.58 -11.96
CA SER A 12 2.85 -1.91 -10.65
C SER A 12 3.40 -2.80 -9.54
N LEU A 13 4.06 -2.18 -8.55
CA LEU A 13 4.66 -2.85 -7.41
C LEU A 13 4.47 -2.05 -6.13
N SER A 14 4.08 -2.73 -5.06
CA SER A 14 4.22 -2.26 -3.68
C SER A 14 5.38 -2.95 -2.96
N VAL A 15 6.16 -2.18 -2.20
CA VAL A 15 7.21 -2.73 -1.33
C VAL A 15 6.77 -2.58 0.13
N VAL A 16 6.49 -3.71 0.75
CA VAL A 16 5.86 -3.80 2.07
C VAL A 16 6.76 -4.60 3.00
N GLY A 17 6.56 -4.53 4.31
CA GLY A 17 7.45 -5.28 5.20
C GLY A 17 7.05 -5.24 6.65
N LEU A 18 7.36 -6.34 7.34
CA LEU A 18 6.79 -6.69 8.65
C LEU A 18 7.15 -5.73 9.79
N GLY A 19 8.22 -4.97 9.63
CA GLY A 19 8.67 -3.99 10.60
C GLY A 19 9.62 -2.97 9.99
N LYS A 20 10.07 -2.00 10.78
CA LYS A 20 11.13 -1.09 10.35
C LYS A 20 12.43 -1.85 10.07
N ASN A 21 13.28 -1.29 9.22
CA ASN A 21 14.63 -1.82 8.95
C ASN A 21 14.67 -3.26 8.41
N THR A 22 13.56 -3.75 7.84
CA THR A 22 13.44 -5.07 7.19
C THR A 22 13.96 -5.09 5.75
N GLY A 23 14.56 -3.98 5.28
CA GLY A 23 15.14 -3.89 3.93
C GLY A 23 14.22 -3.34 2.84
N LYS A 24 13.03 -2.79 3.16
CA LYS A 24 12.12 -2.23 2.14
C LYS A 24 12.73 -1.11 1.31
N THR A 25 13.30 -0.10 1.95
CA THR A 25 13.90 1.04 1.24
C THR A 25 15.04 0.58 0.33
N GLU A 26 15.81 -0.42 0.78
CA GLU A 26 16.87 -1.00 -0.03
C GLU A 26 16.32 -1.80 -1.21
N CYS A 27 15.27 -2.60 -0.99
CA CYS A 27 14.55 -3.31 -2.03
C CYS A 27 13.97 -2.35 -3.09
N LEU A 28 13.30 -1.28 -2.65
CA LEU A 28 12.76 -0.26 -3.54
C LEU A 28 13.87 0.39 -4.38
N ARG A 29 14.97 0.81 -3.75
CA ARG A 29 16.13 1.38 -4.46
C ARG A 29 16.73 0.40 -5.47
N TYR A 30 16.86 -0.87 -5.08
CA TYR A 30 17.32 -1.91 -5.99
C TYR A 30 16.40 -2.04 -7.21
N VAL A 31 15.08 -2.09 -7.00
CA VAL A 31 14.08 -2.17 -8.09
C VAL A 31 14.16 -0.93 -8.98
N MET A 32 14.18 0.27 -8.41
CA MET A 32 14.30 1.53 -9.16
C MET A 32 15.55 1.55 -10.04
N ARG A 33 16.72 1.17 -9.47
CA ARG A 33 17.99 1.09 -10.21
C ARG A 33 17.89 0.11 -11.38
N ARG A 34 17.33 -1.08 -11.14
CA ARG A 34 17.19 -2.12 -12.17
C ARG A 34 16.24 -1.69 -13.29
N LEU A 35 15.13 -1.03 -12.96
CA LEU A 35 14.19 -0.48 -13.95
C LEU A 35 14.85 0.63 -14.77
N PHE A 36 15.64 1.51 -14.13
CA PHE A 36 16.42 2.52 -14.82
C PHE A 36 17.44 1.92 -15.80
N GLU A 37 18.20 0.89 -15.38
CA GLU A 37 19.13 0.14 -16.24
C GLU A 37 18.43 -0.55 -17.42
N MET A 38 17.16 -0.91 -17.26
CA MET A 38 16.29 -1.47 -18.31
C MET A 38 15.60 -0.39 -19.17
N GLN A 39 15.95 0.88 -18.97
CA GLN A 39 15.36 2.02 -19.67
C GLN A 39 13.83 2.11 -19.49
N LYS A 40 13.34 1.69 -18.33
CA LYS A 40 11.92 1.76 -17.97
C LYS A 40 11.61 3.08 -17.27
N VAL A 41 10.53 3.73 -17.70
CA VAL A 41 10.03 4.95 -17.09
C VAL A 41 9.18 4.58 -15.87
N VAL A 42 9.60 5.07 -14.71
CA VAL A 42 8.96 4.75 -13.44
C VAL A 42 8.19 5.94 -12.92
N ALA A 43 6.99 5.70 -12.41
CA ALA A 43 6.31 6.61 -11.51
C ALA A 43 6.40 6.10 -10.08
N VAL A 44 6.70 6.95 -9.11
CA VAL A 44 6.78 6.55 -7.70
C VAL A 44 5.96 7.46 -6.80
N THR A 45 5.27 6.86 -5.84
CA THR A 45 4.63 7.57 -4.74
C THR A 45 4.82 6.80 -3.44
N SER A 46 4.38 7.39 -2.33
CA SER A 46 4.29 6.69 -1.05
C SER A 46 2.89 6.83 -0.48
N ILE A 47 2.51 5.91 0.41
CA ILE A 47 1.28 6.09 1.18
C ILE A 47 1.47 7.31 2.11
N GLY A 48 0.61 8.31 1.93
CA GLY A 48 0.50 9.45 2.83
C GLY A 48 -0.17 9.02 4.14
N VAL A 49 0.29 9.51 5.27
CA VAL A 49 -0.56 9.56 6.47
C VAL A 49 -1.06 10.99 6.51
N ASP A 50 -2.38 11.19 6.49
CA ASP A 50 -3.00 12.50 6.41
C ASP A 50 -2.36 13.50 7.37
N GLY A 51 -1.68 14.51 6.82
CA GLY A 51 -1.31 15.73 7.53
C GLY A 51 -0.14 15.64 8.52
N GLU A 52 0.58 14.53 8.60
CA GLU A 52 1.61 14.39 9.63
C GLU A 52 3.01 14.73 9.09
N ARG A 53 3.56 15.84 9.58
CA ARG A 53 4.94 16.29 9.33
C ARG A 53 6.00 15.31 9.89
N THR A 54 5.55 14.35 10.69
CA THR A 54 6.34 13.43 11.51
C THR A 54 5.70 12.06 11.43
N ASP A 55 6.47 10.98 11.21
CA ASP A 55 5.93 9.63 11.36
C ASP A 55 5.63 9.41 12.86
N GLN A 56 4.35 9.49 13.25
CA GLN A 56 3.91 9.38 14.65
C GLN A 56 4.35 8.07 15.33
N VAL A 57 4.71 7.04 14.55
CA VAL A 57 5.17 5.75 15.08
C VAL A 57 6.65 5.82 15.52
N THR A 58 7.35 6.91 15.22
CA THR A 58 8.83 6.89 15.21
C THR A 58 9.47 8.20 15.66
N HIS A 59 8.76 9.33 15.56
CA HIS A 59 9.31 10.66 15.77
C HIS A 59 10.55 10.97 14.92
N THR A 60 10.78 10.22 13.83
CA THR A 60 11.88 10.43 12.89
C THR A 60 11.41 11.13 11.62
N ALA A 61 12.32 11.87 10.97
CA ALA A 61 12.06 12.53 9.69
C ALA A 61 11.70 11.48 8.62
N LYS A 62 10.70 11.80 7.78
CA LYS A 62 10.31 10.91 6.67
C LYS A 62 11.50 10.69 5.73
N PRO A 63 11.84 9.44 5.37
CA PRO A 63 13.04 9.15 4.60
C PRO A 63 12.96 9.76 3.19
N GLU A 64 14.05 10.39 2.75
CA GLU A 64 14.23 10.81 1.37
C GLU A 64 14.58 9.63 0.46
N ILE A 65 14.05 9.63 -0.75
CA ILE A 65 14.48 8.72 -1.83
C ILE A 65 15.14 9.51 -2.96
N PHE A 66 16.00 8.84 -3.74
CA PHE A 66 16.57 9.42 -4.95
C PHE A 66 15.66 9.16 -6.13
N LEU A 67 15.30 10.23 -6.83
CA LEU A 67 14.61 10.19 -8.11
C LEU A 67 15.62 10.43 -9.22
N ASP A 68 15.61 9.59 -10.24
CA ASP A 68 16.42 9.75 -11.44
C ASP A 68 15.70 10.60 -12.50
N ARG A 69 16.48 11.20 -13.41
CA ARG A 69 15.94 12.00 -14.52
C ARG A 69 14.95 11.17 -15.33
N GLY A 70 13.81 11.78 -15.66
CA GLY A 70 12.73 11.16 -16.42
C GLY A 70 11.73 10.38 -15.56
N MET A 71 12.03 10.12 -14.28
CA MET A 71 11.05 9.52 -13.38
C MET A 71 9.89 10.47 -13.09
N TYR A 72 8.70 9.90 -13.00
CA TYR A 72 7.52 10.57 -12.49
C TYR A 72 7.42 10.34 -10.98
N PHE A 73 6.89 11.32 -10.26
CA PHE A 73 6.59 11.16 -8.84
C PHE A 73 5.36 11.93 -8.46
N THR A 74 4.64 11.43 -7.46
CA THR A 74 3.49 12.12 -6.87
C THR A 74 3.70 12.32 -5.37
N THR A 75 3.53 13.56 -4.93
CA THR A 75 3.73 13.99 -3.55
C THR A 75 2.85 15.20 -3.21
N ALA A 76 2.72 15.53 -1.94
CA ALA A 76 2.03 16.74 -1.50
C ALA A 76 2.79 18.01 -1.93
N ALA A 77 2.06 19.08 -2.23
CA ALA A 77 2.61 20.35 -2.72
C ALA A 77 3.69 20.94 -1.80
N SER A 78 3.55 20.83 -0.48
CA SER A 78 4.57 21.29 0.47
C SER A 78 5.94 20.65 0.21
N TYR A 79 5.98 19.32 0.07
CA TYR A 79 7.23 18.60 -0.23
C TYR A 79 7.74 18.88 -1.64
N TYR A 80 6.85 19.12 -2.62
CA TYR A 80 7.26 19.52 -3.97
C TYR A 80 7.95 20.88 -3.99
N LEU A 81 7.50 21.82 -3.15
CA LEU A 81 8.09 23.16 -3.03
C LEU A 81 9.43 23.13 -2.28
N ASP A 82 9.59 22.21 -1.32
CA ASP A 82 10.82 22.08 -0.51
C ASP A 82 11.97 21.36 -1.24
N LYS A 83 11.69 20.68 -2.36
CA LYS A 83 12.70 19.92 -3.13
C LYS A 83 13.87 20.81 -3.59
N ARG A 84 15.05 20.20 -3.74
CA ARG A 84 16.30 20.89 -4.13
C ARG A 84 16.80 20.48 -5.52
N PHE A 85 15.89 20.15 -6.44
CA PHE A 85 16.21 19.73 -7.81
C PHE A 85 15.12 20.20 -8.80
N GLY A 86 15.48 20.27 -10.08
CA GLY A 86 14.59 20.60 -11.19
C GLY A 86 13.58 19.50 -11.48
N ALA A 87 12.29 19.87 -11.48
CA ALA A 87 11.19 19.01 -11.91
C ALA A 87 10.11 19.84 -12.61
N GLU A 88 9.41 19.23 -13.55
CA GLU A 88 8.27 19.84 -14.23
C GLU A 88 6.96 19.32 -13.64
N ILE A 89 6.01 20.21 -13.37
CA ILE A 89 4.67 19.81 -12.93
C ILE A 89 3.92 19.28 -14.15
N CYS A 90 3.46 18.03 -14.07
CA CYS A 90 2.69 17.38 -15.11
C CYS A 90 1.18 17.41 -14.81
N HIS A 91 0.82 17.35 -13.52
CA HIS A 91 -0.57 17.40 -13.08
C HIS A 91 -0.66 17.86 -11.62
N VAL A 92 -1.72 18.59 -11.30
CA VAL A 92 -2.09 18.97 -9.93
C VAL A 92 -3.49 18.42 -9.67
N GLY A 93 -3.62 17.62 -8.62
CA GLY A 93 -4.90 17.05 -8.20
C GLY A 93 -5.88 18.11 -7.71
N GLU A 94 -7.16 17.80 -7.79
CA GLU A 94 -8.23 18.74 -7.40
C GLU A 94 -8.39 18.82 -5.88
N HIS A 95 -8.25 17.67 -5.20
CA HIS A 95 -8.39 17.56 -3.75
C HIS A 95 -7.19 18.16 -3.00
N THR A 96 -7.50 18.88 -1.94
CA THR A 96 -6.51 19.55 -1.08
C THR A 96 -6.39 18.78 0.23
N THR A 97 -5.16 18.40 0.59
CA THR A 97 -4.83 17.82 1.89
C THR A 97 -4.25 18.89 2.82
N VAL A 98 -4.01 18.56 4.09
CA VAL A 98 -3.29 19.42 5.05
C VAL A 98 -1.90 19.83 4.54
N LEU A 99 -1.25 18.99 3.74
CA LEU A 99 0.07 19.25 3.14
C LEU A 99 -0.02 19.85 1.73
N GLY A 100 -1.22 20.27 1.33
CA GLY A 100 -1.54 20.84 0.03
C GLY A 100 -2.08 19.82 -0.98
N LYS A 101 -2.24 20.26 -2.22
CA LYS A 101 -2.71 19.42 -3.33
C LYS A 101 -1.68 18.35 -3.68
N MET A 102 -2.14 17.23 -4.23
CA MET A 102 -1.25 16.23 -4.81
C MET A 102 -0.64 16.76 -6.11
N VAL A 103 0.68 16.78 -6.19
CA VAL A 103 1.44 17.21 -7.36
C VAL A 103 2.09 16.01 -7.99
N THR A 104 1.79 15.75 -9.26
CA THR A 104 2.52 14.79 -10.09
C THR A 104 3.49 15.55 -10.97
N ALA A 105 4.77 15.20 -10.89
CA ALA A 105 5.84 15.88 -11.59
C ALA A 105 6.83 14.89 -12.20
N ARG A 106 7.58 15.34 -13.21
CA ARG A 106 8.68 14.58 -13.82
C ARG A 106 10.02 15.21 -13.41
N ALA A 107 10.92 14.39 -12.90
CA ALA A 107 12.27 14.82 -12.54
C ALA A 107 13.07 15.19 -13.80
N LEU A 108 13.63 16.40 -13.84
CA LEU A 108 14.49 16.86 -14.95
C LEU A 108 15.96 16.53 -14.70
N GLU A 109 16.33 16.28 -13.44
CA GLU A 109 17.64 15.87 -12.98
C GLU A 109 17.53 14.95 -11.76
N ARG A 110 18.64 14.32 -11.35
CA ARG A 110 18.66 13.44 -10.18
C ARG A 110 18.56 14.26 -8.90
N GLY A 111 17.65 13.89 -8.00
CA GLY A 111 17.43 14.64 -6.77
C GLY A 111 16.84 13.80 -5.64
N LYS A 112 16.99 14.30 -4.42
CA LYS A 112 16.33 13.72 -3.25
C LYS A 112 14.92 14.27 -3.11
N MET A 113 13.99 13.40 -2.73
CA MET A 113 12.58 13.74 -2.59
C MET A 113 11.98 13.03 -1.38
N ILE A 114 11.16 13.77 -0.63
CA ILE A 114 10.22 13.19 0.33
C ILE A 114 8.91 12.93 -0.42
N LEU A 115 8.49 11.67 -0.47
CA LEU A 115 7.20 11.31 -1.04
C LEU A 115 6.14 11.32 0.06
N ALA A 116 5.01 11.97 -0.20
CA ALA A 116 3.78 11.84 0.54
C ALA A 116 2.62 11.85 -0.45
N GLY A 117 2.26 10.66 -0.92
CA GLY A 117 1.17 10.47 -1.86
C GLY A 117 -0.20 10.38 -1.17
N PRO A 118 -1.20 9.82 -1.87
CA PRO A 118 -2.53 9.60 -1.32
C PRO A 118 -2.52 8.79 -0.03
N SER A 119 -3.45 9.11 0.88
CA SER A 119 -3.52 8.53 2.23
C SER A 119 -4.50 7.37 2.37
N ASP A 120 -5.45 7.24 1.45
CA ASP A 120 -6.43 6.17 1.40
C ASP A 120 -6.17 5.18 0.24
N THR A 121 -6.65 3.96 0.40
CA THR A 121 -6.41 2.87 -0.56
C THR A 121 -7.09 3.15 -1.90
N VAL A 122 -8.26 3.81 -1.91
CA VAL A 122 -9.03 4.12 -3.13
C VAL A 122 -8.28 5.12 -4.01
N SER A 123 -7.81 6.23 -3.44
CA SER A 123 -7.02 7.23 -4.15
C SER A 123 -5.70 6.67 -4.65
N LEU A 124 -5.08 5.77 -3.89
CA LEU A 124 -3.83 5.12 -4.30
C LEU A 124 -4.05 4.12 -5.44
N GLN A 125 -5.14 3.35 -5.41
CA GLN A 125 -5.57 2.50 -6.54
C GLN A 125 -5.82 3.34 -7.79
N GLU A 126 -6.53 4.45 -7.63
CA GLU A 126 -6.80 5.34 -8.76
C GLU A 126 -5.50 5.93 -9.32
N TRP A 127 -4.55 6.28 -8.46
CA TRP A 127 -3.23 6.72 -8.88
C TRP A 127 -2.49 5.67 -9.70
N VAL A 128 -2.43 4.41 -9.24
CA VAL A 128 -1.81 3.30 -9.97
C VAL A 128 -2.50 3.07 -11.32
N ARG A 129 -3.83 3.16 -11.36
CA ARG A 129 -4.65 2.92 -12.57
C ARG A 129 -4.53 4.03 -13.61
N MET A 130 -4.44 5.29 -13.17
CA MET A 130 -4.50 6.46 -14.05
C MET A 130 -3.14 6.96 -14.49
N THR A 131 -2.09 6.73 -13.71
CA THR A 131 -0.74 7.23 -14.03
C THR A 131 -0.24 6.75 -15.39
N PRO A 132 -0.30 5.45 -15.74
CA PRO A 132 0.12 4.98 -17.08
C PRO A 132 -0.80 5.44 -18.22
N LYS A 133 -2.04 5.86 -17.92
CA LYS A 133 -2.97 6.41 -18.92
C LYS A 133 -2.71 7.88 -19.23
N ARG A 134 -2.13 8.61 -18.27
CA ARG A 134 -1.86 10.05 -18.37
C ARG A 134 -0.43 10.35 -18.80
N PHE A 135 0.51 9.46 -18.49
CA PHE A 135 1.95 9.67 -18.68
C PHE A 135 2.61 8.42 -19.28
N PRO A 136 3.74 8.56 -19.99
CA PRO A 136 4.48 7.45 -20.58
C PRO A 136 5.27 6.67 -19.51
N VAL A 137 4.55 6.00 -18.61
CA VAL A 137 5.09 5.25 -17.46
C VAL A 137 4.94 3.75 -17.73
N ASP A 138 6.05 3.02 -17.62
CA ASP A 138 6.08 1.55 -17.70
C ASP A 138 5.65 0.89 -16.39
N VAL A 139 6.07 1.46 -15.25
CA VAL A 139 5.88 0.85 -13.92
C VAL A 139 5.53 1.89 -12.86
N CYS A 140 4.45 1.64 -12.11
CA CYS A 140 4.09 2.40 -10.91
C CYS A 140 4.64 1.73 -9.64
N LEU A 141 5.40 2.46 -8.83
CA LEU A 141 5.94 2.00 -7.55
C LEU A 141 5.27 2.72 -6.38
N VAL A 142 4.89 1.94 -5.37
CA VAL A 142 4.30 2.45 -4.13
C VAL A 142 5.21 2.07 -2.96
N ASP A 143 5.78 3.09 -2.32
CA ASP A 143 6.61 2.96 -1.11
C ASP A 143 5.77 3.08 0.17
N GLY A 144 6.15 2.35 1.22
CA GLY A 144 5.72 2.69 2.58
C GLY A 144 4.39 2.09 3.06
N ALA A 145 4.09 0.83 2.77
CA ALA A 145 2.99 0.13 3.46
C ALA A 145 3.41 -0.46 4.83
N ILE A 146 4.21 0.27 5.60
CA ILE A 146 4.45 -0.03 7.03
C ILE A 146 3.37 0.75 7.79
N SER A 147 2.19 0.24 8.07
CA SER A 147 1.89 -0.53 9.29
C SER A 147 0.46 -1.08 9.25
N ARG A 148 -0.16 -1.03 8.06
CA ARG A 148 -1.52 -1.46 7.80
C ARG A 148 -1.45 -2.34 6.55
N LEU A 149 -1.94 -3.57 6.64
CA LEU A 149 -2.03 -4.46 5.48
C LEU A 149 -2.98 -3.91 4.39
N SER A 150 -3.78 -2.89 4.71
CA SER A 150 -4.77 -2.27 3.80
C SER A 150 -4.15 -1.63 2.56
N PRO A 151 -3.21 -0.67 2.65
CA PRO A 151 -2.60 -0.07 1.46
C PRO A 151 -1.48 -0.94 0.84
N ALA A 152 -1.04 -1.98 1.54
CA ALA A 152 -0.22 -3.06 0.98
C ALA A 152 -1.07 -4.02 0.11
N SER A 153 -2.39 -4.04 0.28
CA SER A 153 -3.25 -5.08 -0.29
C SER A 153 -3.01 -5.27 -1.79
N PRO A 154 -3.03 -6.51 -2.32
CA PRO A 154 -3.01 -6.79 -3.77
C PRO A 154 -4.06 -5.99 -4.57
N VAL A 155 -5.04 -5.39 -3.89
CA VAL A 155 -6.03 -4.50 -4.50
C VAL A 155 -5.39 -3.19 -4.99
N VAL A 156 -4.28 -2.70 -4.41
CA VAL A 156 -3.60 -1.45 -4.82
C VAL A 156 -2.66 -1.64 -6.01
N THR A 157 -1.82 -2.67 -5.95
CA THR A 157 -0.79 -2.93 -6.96
C THR A 157 -0.88 -4.38 -7.42
N ALA A 158 -0.65 -4.61 -8.71
CA ALA A 158 -0.72 -5.94 -9.32
C ALA A 158 0.42 -6.89 -8.88
N SER A 159 1.47 -6.36 -8.23
CA SER A 159 2.53 -7.16 -7.61
C SER A 159 3.00 -6.55 -6.29
N MET A 160 3.60 -7.38 -5.44
CA MET A 160 4.11 -7.00 -4.12
C MET A 160 5.45 -7.68 -3.83
N VAL A 161 6.35 -6.96 -3.13
CA VAL A 161 7.46 -7.56 -2.39
C VAL A 161 7.23 -7.42 -0.89
N LEU A 162 7.20 -8.55 -0.17
CA LEU A 162 7.17 -8.60 1.29
C LEU A 162 8.58 -8.72 1.87
N ALA A 163 9.09 -7.63 2.44
CA ALA A 163 10.38 -7.58 3.12
C ALA A 163 10.25 -8.03 4.58
N THR A 164 11.05 -9.03 4.96
CA THR A 164 11.12 -9.62 6.30
C THR A 164 12.59 -9.81 6.69
N GLY A 165 12.88 -9.94 7.98
CA GLY A 165 14.25 -10.18 8.44
C GLY A 165 14.43 -10.02 9.95
N ALA A 166 15.67 -10.18 10.41
CA ALA A 166 16.03 -10.17 11.83
C ALA A 166 15.64 -8.87 12.57
N ALA A 167 15.51 -7.75 11.84
CA ALA A 167 15.01 -6.49 12.39
C ALA A 167 13.56 -6.56 12.91
N TYR A 168 12.76 -7.48 12.38
CA TYR A 168 11.41 -7.75 12.89
C TYR A 168 11.45 -8.71 14.08
N SER A 169 12.24 -9.78 14.00
CA SER A 169 12.49 -10.68 15.13
C SER A 169 13.83 -11.38 14.98
N PRO A 170 14.69 -11.39 16.02
CA PRO A 170 15.95 -12.15 15.99
C PRO A 170 15.71 -13.67 16.15
N HIS A 171 14.52 -14.10 16.56
CA HIS A 171 14.16 -15.50 16.72
C HIS A 171 13.60 -16.06 15.41
N MET A 172 14.32 -17.00 14.79
CA MET A 172 13.96 -17.57 13.50
C MET A 172 12.54 -18.16 13.47
N LYS A 173 12.14 -18.88 14.52
CA LYS A 173 10.80 -19.48 14.62
C LYS A 173 9.70 -18.42 14.51
N THR A 174 9.79 -17.38 15.34
CA THR A 174 8.84 -16.26 15.34
C THR A 174 8.83 -15.53 13.99
N LEU A 175 9.99 -15.31 13.39
CA LEU A 175 10.12 -14.65 12.09
C LEU A 175 9.40 -15.44 10.99
N VAL A 176 9.61 -16.75 10.93
CA VAL A 176 8.98 -17.64 9.95
C VAL A 176 7.47 -17.70 10.15
N GLU A 177 7.01 -17.91 11.39
CA GLU A 177 5.58 -17.97 11.72
C GLU A 177 4.85 -16.68 11.34
N ARG A 178 5.43 -15.53 11.64
CA ARG A 178 4.83 -14.22 11.33
C ARG A 178 4.88 -13.91 9.84
N THR A 179 5.97 -14.25 9.16
CA THR A 179 6.07 -14.09 7.69
C THR A 179 5.02 -14.96 7.00
N ARG A 180 4.90 -16.23 7.41
CA ARG A 180 3.91 -17.16 6.87
C ARG A 180 2.49 -16.67 7.10
N TYR A 181 2.17 -16.22 8.31
CA TYR A 181 0.84 -15.67 8.62
C TYR A 181 0.44 -14.54 7.67
N ILE A 182 1.34 -13.59 7.41
CA ILE A 182 1.08 -12.48 6.50
C ILE A 182 0.97 -12.95 5.05
N TYR A 183 1.85 -13.86 4.61
CA TYR A 183 1.78 -14.48 3.30
C TYR A 183 0.44 -15.19 3.06
N ASP A 184 0.02 -16.03 4.01
CA ASP A 184 -1.25 -16.76 3.94
C ASP A 184 -2.43 -15.79 3.89
N THR A 185 -2.36 -14.68 4.65
CA THR A 185 -3.39 -13.62 4.64
C THR A 185 -3.49 -12.93 3.27
N ILE A 186 -2.36 -12.61 2.65
CA ILE A 186 -2.30 -11.99 1.31
C ILE A 186 -2.83 -12.96 0.24
N CYS A 187 -2.59 -14.25 0.41
CA CYS A 187 -3.01 -15.30 -0.52
C CYS A 187 -4.46 -15.78 -0.30
N LEU A 188 -5.19 -15.19 0.65
CA LEU A 188 -6.60 -15.53 0.85
C LEU A 188 -7.39 -15.26 -0.45
N PRO A 189 -8.27 -16.18 -0.85
CA PRO A 189 -9.11 -15.97 -2.02
C PRO A 189 -10.06 -14.79 -1.80
N GLY A 190 -10.28 -14.01 -2.84
CA GLY A 190 -11.31 -12.97 -2.85
C GLY A 190 -12.69 -13.58 -2.57
N ALA A 191 -13.56 -12.80 -1.91
CA ALA A 191 -14.94 -13.19 -1.71
C ALA A 191 -15.68 -13.28 -3.08
N PRO A 192 -16.58 -14.27 -3.28
CA PRO A 192 -17.40 -14.33 -4.49
C PRO A 192 -18.23 -13.05 -4.70
N GLU A 193 -18.42 -12.62 -5.94
CA GLU A 193 -19.14 -11.37 -6.26
C GLU A 193 -20.54 -11.29 -5.64
N GLU A 194 -21.28 -12.40 -5.63
CA GLU A 194 -22.61 -12.45 -5.02
C GLU A 194 -22.57 -12.12 -3.52
N LEU A 195 -21.55 -12.61 -2.82
CA LEU A 195 -21.35 -12.32 -1.42
C LEU A 195 -20.92 -10.87 -1.22
N VAL A 196 -20.05 -10.32 -2.08
CA VAL A 196 -19.68 -8.90 -2.05
C VAL A 196 -20.91 -8.00 -2.19
N LYS A 197 -21.78 -8.27 -3.18
CA LYS A 197 -23.03 -7.50 -3.40
C LYS A 197 -23.99 -7.57 -2.21
N LYS A 198 -24.11 -8.74 -1.55
CA LYS A 198 -24.92 -8.88 -0.33
C LYS A 198 -24.39 -8.03 0.83
N LEU A 199 -23.08 -7.84 0.90
CA LEU A 199 -22.40 -7.16 2.01
C LEU A 199 -22.19 -5.66 1.77
N GLU A 200 -22.27 -5.19 0.52
CA GLU A 200 -21.96 -3.81 0.10
C GLU A 200 -22.73 -2.74 0.90
N ASN A 201 -24.00 -3.01 1.21
CA ASN A 201 -24.85 -2.07 1.96
C ASN A 201 -24.80 -2.26 3.48
N ILE A 202 -24.04 -3.25 3.97
CA ILE A 202 -23.90 -3.52 5.40
C ILE A 202 -22.73 -2.69 5.93
N THR A 203 -23.05 -1.61 6.62
CA THR A 203 -22.08 -0.64 7.14
C THR A 203 -21.81 -0.78 8.64
N ASN A 204 -22.57 -1.63 9.35
CA ASN A 204 -22.39 -1.85 10.78
C ASN A 204 -22.61 -3.31 11.19
N GLY A 205 -21.90 -3.69 12.25
CA GLY A 205 -21.99 -4.96 12.95
C GLY A 205 -21.17 -6.09 12.32
N VAL A 206 -20.43 -6.82 13.15
CA VAL A 206 -19.65 -7.98 12.72
C VAL A 206 -20.60 -9.15 12.45
N ARG A 207 -20.51 -9.79 11.29
CA ARG A 207 -21.45 -10.84 10.85
C ARG A 207 -20.72 -12.11 10.46
N ALA A 208 -21.26 -13.25 10.88
CA ALA A 208 -20.80 -14.54 10.41
C ALA A 208 -21.32 -14.78 8.98
N ILE A 209 -20.55 -15.51 8.18
CA ILE A 209 -21.02 -16.06 6.91
C ILE A 209 -21.07 -17.58 7.07
N THR A 210 -22.25 -18.15 6.88
CA THR A 210 -22.48 -19.59 7.01
C THR A 210 -21.77 -20.34 5.87
N PRO A 211 -21.53 -21.66 6.00
CA PRO A 211 -21.00 -22.47 4.90
C PRO A 211 -21.84 -22.38 3.60
N GLN A 212 -23.14 -22.12 3.72
CA GLN A 212 -24.09 -21.95 2.61
C GLN A 212 -24.00 -20.55 1.96
N GLY A 213 -23.25 -19.62 2.54
CA GLY A 213 -23.09 -18.26 2.02
C GLY A 213 -24.15 -17.26 2.52
N ASP A 214 -24.89 -17.60 3.58
CA ASP A 214 -25.84 -16.70 4.21
C ASP A 214 -25.16 -15.80 5.23
N VAL A 215 -25.60 -14.55 5.25
CA VAL A 215 -25.08 -13.51 6.16
C VAL A 215 -25.95 -13.49 7.41
N THR A 216 -25.36 -13.70 8.59
CA THR A 216 -26.11 -13.70 9.84
C THR A 216 -26.49 -12.29 10.29
N GLU A 217 -27.40 -12.22 11.26
CA GLU A 217 -27.54 -11.04 12.12
C GLU A 217 -26.21 -10.65 12.77
N PRO A 218 -26.03 -9.36 13.14
CA PRO A 218 -24.77 -8.88 13.70
C PRO A 218 -24.53 -9.55 15.05
N ILE A 219 -23.32 -10.09 15.20
CA ILE A 219 -22.83 -10.73 16.42
C ILE A 219 -22.52 -9.66 17.48
N THR A 220 -22.03 -8.50 17.03
CA THR A 220 -21.73 -7.32 17.86
C THR A 220 -21.91 -6.07 17.00
N GLY A 221 -22.30 -4.95 17.62
CA GLY A 221 -22.62 -3.69 16.94
C GLY A 221 -21.47 -2.68 16.85
N GLN A 222 -20.29 -2.96 17.41
CA GLN A 222 -19.18 -2.00 17.42
C GLN A 222 -17.79 -2.65 17.26
N ALA A 223 -17.44 -3.62 18.10
CA ALA A 223 -16.13 -4.28 18.10
C ALA A 223 -16.23 -5.75 18.52
N LEU A 224 -15.36 -6.59 17.95
CA LEU A 224 -15.23 -8.00 18.29
C LEU A 224 -14.29 -8.15 19.48
N LEU A 225 -14.82 -8.47 20.66
CA LEU A 225 -13.98 -8.76 21.83
C LEU A 225 -13.37 -10.16 21.73
N PRO A 226 -12.16 -10.41 22.28
CA PRO A 226 -11.51 -11.73 22.21
C PRO A 226 -12.39 -12.88 22.72
N GLU A 227 -13.18 -12.64 23.76
CA GLU A 227 -14.16 -13.58 24.30
C GLU A 227 -15.33 -13.90 23.36
N GLN A 228 -15.69 -12.95 22.49
CA GLN A 228 -16.71 -13.11 21.46
C GLN A 228 -16.18 -13.85 20.22
N VAL A 229 -14.86 -13.87 20.00
CA VAL A 229 -14.23 -14.57 18.86
C VAL A 229 -14.57 -16.06 18.86
N ARG A 230 -14.65 -16.71 20.03
CA ARG A 230 -15.06 -18.13 20.11
C ARG A 230 -16.50 -18.34 19.65
N GLN A 231 -17.44 -17.51 20.13
CA GLN A 231 -18.85 -17.59 19.72
C GLN A 231 -19.03 -17.30 18.22
N VAL A 232 -18.18 -16.41 17.67
CA VAL A 232 -18.11 -16.16 16.24
C VAL A 232 -17.67 -17.41 15.52
N LEU A 233 -16.52 -18.00 15.90
CA LEU A 233 -15.94 -19.20 15.28
C LEU A 233 -16.82 -20.45 15.39
N GLU A 234 -17.69 -20.53 16.40
CA GLU A 234 -18.66 -21.63 16.53
C GLU A 234 -19.87 -21.46 15.59
N LYS A 235 -20.24 -20.21 15.26
CA LYS A 235 -21.42 -19.89 14.43
C LYS A 235 -21.07 -19.67 12.96
N CYS A 236 -19.93 -19.06 12.70
CA CYS A 236 -19.37 -18.95 11.36
C CYS A 236 -18.67 -20.27 11.05
N GLY A 237 -18.72 -20.74 9.81
CA GLY A 237 -17.81 -21.82 9.41
C GLY A 237 -16.38 -21.29 9.49
N ASN A 238 -15.93 -20.68 8.39
CA ASN A 238 -14.57 -20.13 8.28
C ASN A 238 -14.56 -18.69 7.73
N LYS A 239 -15.68 -17.95 7.83
CA LYS A 239 -15.86 -16.66 7.16
C LYS A 239 -16.53 -15.62 8.07
N LEU A 240 -15.91 -14.46 8.19
CA LEU A 240 -16.37 -13.32 8.99
C LEU A 240 -16.40 -12.07 8.12
N TYR A 241 -17.47 -11.28 8.22
CA TYR A 241 -17.56 -9.95 7.65
C TYR A 241 -17.46 -8.89 8.74
N VAL A 242 -16.55 -7.95 8.57
CA VAL A 242 -16.37 -6.79 9.45
C VAL A 242 -16.54 -5.52 8.60
N PRO A 243 -17.66 -4.80 8.73
CA PRO A 243 -17.89 -3.59 7.96
C PRO A 243 -16.91 -2.48 8.37
N GLY A 244 -16.52 -1.64 7.42
CA GLY A 244 -15.58 -0.54 7.64
C GLY A 244 -14.10 -0.95 7.73
N VAL A 245 -13.76 -2.23 7.53
CA VAL A 245 -12.36 -2.70 7.41
C VAL A 245 -11.82 -2.57 5.98
N VAL A 246 -12.68 -2.19 5.03
CA VAL A 246 -12.23 -1.75 3.71
C VAL A 246 -11.93 -0.26 3.80
N SER A 247 -10.65 0.07 4.00
CA SER A 247 -10.11 1.44 3.91
C SER A 247 -8.90 1.46 3.02
#